data_AF-A0A1G5CHS1-F1
#
_entry.id   AF-A0A1G5CHS1-F1
#
_cell.length_a   1.000
_cell.length_b   1.000
_cell.length_c   1.000
_cell.angle_alpha   90.00
_cell.angle_beta   90.00
_cell.angle_gamma   90.00
#
_symmetry.space_group_name_H-M   'P 1'
#
loop_
_entity.id
_entity.type
_entity.pdbx_description
1 polymer ?
#
loop_
_entity_poly.entity_id
_entity_poly.type
_entity_poly.pdbx_seq_one_letter_code
_entity_poly.pdbx_strand_id
1 'polypeptide(L)'
;MKQTTTEYNCPAWINFLNEVTNGNDEAVKQLQEFAGSCLAPQSCWGKALVLSGKGWGKTVFVKILREMVGTEKTSYVANSGFKNEFLRAELKDKWLNTSTLGSPDELDDAYFKCIVTGEFVTASVMHGDSFHFSPTCKLVLETSTLSVENRRCLTIDFGYRPASPARDLFHELLKEIDAIRDWAYEGLKRLIDQDCFSQGNKAD
;
A
#
# COMPACT_ATOMS: atom_id res chain seq x y z
N MET A 1 -11.23 25.10 16.16
CA MET A 1 -11.19 25.62 14.77
C MET A 1 -11.62 24.49 13.86
N LYS A 2 -12.60 24.73 12.99
CA LYS A 2 -13.22 23.69 12.14
C LYS A 2 -12.20 23.19 11.13
N GLN A 3 -12.02 21.87 11.04
CA GLN A 3 -11.21 21.22 10.01
C GLN A 3 -11.79 21.58 8.63
N THR A 4 -10.94 22.08 7.75
CA THR A 4 -11.20 22.19 6.32
C THR A 4 -11.17 20.79 5.71
N THR A 5 -12.34 20.16 5.58
CA THR A 5 -12.51 19.03 4.68
C THR A 5 -12.39 19.56 3.26
N THR A 6 -11.29 19.26 2.59
CA THR A 6 -11.23 19.32 1.13
C THR A 6 -12.31 18.34 0.64
N GLU A 7 -13.43 18.84 0.09
CA GLU A 7 -14.51 17.99 -0.42
C GLU A 7 -14.03 17.28 -1.68
N TYR A 8 -13.47 16.08 -1.52
CA TYR A 8 -13.28 15.17 -2.63
C TYR A 8 -14.65 14.60 -3.02
N ASN A 9 -14.98 14.61 -4.30
CA ASN A 9 -16.21 13.99 -4.80
C ASN A 9 -16.07 12.46 -4.91
N CYS A 10 -15.64 11.82 -3.83
CA CYS A 10 -15.53 10.36 -3.69
C CYS A 10 -16.20 9.85 -2.39
N PRO A 11 -17.50 10.13 -2.17
CA PRO A 11 -18.19 9.79 -0.93
C PRO A 11 -18.21 8.28 -0.65
N ALA A 12 -18.31 7.41 -1.67
CA ALA A 12 -18.28 5.97 -1.45
C ALA A 12 -16.91 5.52 -0.94
N TRP A 13 -15.83 6.09 -1.50
CA TRP A 13 -14.46 5.85 -1.03
C TRP A 13 -14.23 6.28 0.42
N ILE A 14 -14.67 7.48 0.79
CA ILE A 14 -14.52 7.98 2.16
C ILE A 14 -15.33 7.13 3.15
N ASN A 15 -16.56 6.74 2.80
CA ASN A 15 -17.37 5.85 3.63
C ASN A 15 -16.71 4.49 3.79
N PHE A 16 -16.21 3.91 2.70
CA PHE A 16 -15.48 2.65 2.74
C PHE A 16 -14.27 2.71 3.68
N LEU A 17 -13.45 3.77 3.59
CA LEU A 17 -12.29 3.96 4.45
C LEU A 17 -12.69 4.09 5.92
N ASN A 18 -13.73 4.86 6.22
CA ASN A 18 -14.25 5.01 7.58
C ASN A 18 -14.77 3.68 8.15
N GLU A 19 -15.43 2.86 7.33
CA GLU A 19 -15.87 1.53 7.75
C GLU A 19 -14.69 0.61 8.07
N VAL A 20 -13.75 0.43 7.13
CA VAL A 20 -12.66 -0.54 7.31
C VAL A 20 -11.67 -0.14 8.40
N THR A 21 -11.53 1.16 8.67
CA THR A 21 -10.68 1.70 9.75
C THR A 21 -11.45 1.94 11.05
N ASN A 22 -12.76 1.64 11.10
CA ASN A 22 -13.63 1.92 12.24
C ASN A 22 -13.57 3.39 12.71
N GLY A 23 -13.54 4.33 11.77
CA GLY A 23 -13.47 5.77 12.02
C GLY A 23 -12.12 6.28 12.55
N ASN A 24 -11.05 5.52 12.36
CA ASN A 24 -9.71 5.96 12.73
C ASN A 24 -9.15 6.94 11.68
N ASP A 25 -9.34 8.24 11.91
CA ASP A 25 -8.88 9.32 11.03
C ASP A 25 -7.39 9.24 10.69
N GLU A 26 -6.55 8.80 11.63
CA GLU A 26 -5.11 8.71 11.43
C GLU A 26 -4.76 7.54 10.50
N ALA A 27 -5.46 6.40 10.64
CA ALA A 27 -5.34 5.30 9.67
C ALA A 27 -5.77 5.74 8.27
N VAL A 28 -6.89 6.47 8.14
CA VAL A 28 -7.35 7.03 6.86
C VAL A 28 -6.29 7.97 6.25
N LYS A 29 -5.67 8.80 7.09
CA LYS A 29 -4.61 9.73 6.68
C LYS A 29 -3.36 9.00 6.18
N GLN A 30 -2.92 7.95 6.87
CA GLN A 30 -1.80 7.10 6.45
C GLN A 30 -2.12 6.34 5.15
N LEU A 31 -3.35 5.84 5.00
CA LEU A 31 -3.80 5.22 3.75
C LEU A 31 -3.78 6.22 2.58
N GLN A 32 -4.17 7.48 2.82
CA GLN A 32 -4.10 8.55 1.81
C GLN A 32 -2.67 8.86 1.38
N GLU A 33 -1.77 9.03 2.34
CA GLU A 33 -0.34 9.26 2.08
C GLU A 33 0.27 8.09 1.31
N PHE A 34 -0.05 6.86 1.71
CA PHE A 34 0.47 5.67 1.04
C PHE A 34 -0.08 5.53 -0.37
N ALA A 35 -1.38 5.74 -0.57
CA ALA A 35 -1.99 5.77 -1.90
C ALA A 35 -1.32 6.82 -2.80
N GLY A 36 -1.07 8.01 -2.26
CA GLY A 36 -0.32 9.07 -2.95
C GLY A 36 1.11 8.64 -3.32
N SER A 37 1.81 7.98 -2.40
CA SER A 37 3.17 7.47 -2.62
C SER A 37 3.25 6.46 -3.78
N CYS A 38 2.19 5.68 -4.04
CA CYS A 38 2.10 4.75 -5.16
C CYS A 38 2.09 5.46 -6.52
N LEU A 39 1.72 6.74 -6.57
CA LEU A 39 1.72 7.57 -7.77
C LEU A 39 3.04 8.31 -7.99
N ALA A 40 3.99 8.19 -7.06
CA ALA A 40 5.30 8.84 -7.07
C ALA A 40 6.43 7.80 -7.04
N PRO A 41 6.68 7.06 -8.14
CA PRO A 41 7.65 5.95 -8.16
C PRO A 41 9.09 6.37 -7.88
N GLN A 42 9.44 7.64 -8.13
CA GLN A 42 10.81 8.16 -7.95
C GLN A 42 11.18 8.41 -6.48
N SER A 43 10.22 8.34 -5.55
CA SER A 43 10.42 8.67 -4.15
C SER A 43 10.19 7.43 -3.28
N CYS A 44 11.12 7.13 -2.37
CA CYS A 44 10.99 6.03 -1.41
C CYS A 44 11.05 6.58 0.02
N TRP A 45 9.99 6.35 0.78
CA TRP A 45 9.89 6.77 2.19
C TRP A 45 10.21 5.62 3.17
N GLY A 46 10.78 4.52 2.67
CA GLY A 46 11.21 3.39 3.51
C GLY A 46 10.07 2.67 4.24
N LYS A 47 8.85 2.73 3.70
CA LYS A 47 7.66 2.08 4.27
C LYS A 47 6.95 1.18 3.25
N ALA A 48 6.56 0.00 3.72
CA ALA A 48 5.54 -0.86 3.14
C ALA A 48 4.21 -0.67 3.89
N LEU A 49 3.09 -0.88 3.21
CA LEU A 49 1.77 -0.91 3.84
C LEU A 49 1.41 -2.35 4.17
N VAL A 50 1.03 -2.62 5.43
CA VAL A 50 0.50 -3.90 5.87
C VAL A 50 -0.96 -3.73 6.21
N LEU A 51 -1.84 -4.44 5.49
CA LEU A 51 -3.26 -4.51 5.77
C LEU A 51 -3.54 -5.74 6.66
N SER A 52 -3.66 -5.53 7.97
CA SER A 52 -3.79 -6.57 9.00
C SER A 52 -5.24 -6.89 9.36
N GLY A 53 -5.49 -8.05 9.98
CA GLY A 53 -6.81 -8.45 10.48
C GLY A 53 -7.65 -9.38 9.60
N LYS A 54 -8.83 -9.77 10.07
CA LYS A 54 -9.75 -10.73 9.39
C LYS A 54 -11.06 -10.10 8.94
N GLY A 55 -11.14 -8.77 8.96
CA GLY A 55 -12.31 -8.02 8.53
C GLY A 55 -12.48 -8.05 7.01
N TRP A 56 -13.18 -7.05 6.50
CA TRP A 56 -13.53 -6.96 5.09
C TRP A 56 -12.77 -5.80 4.41
N GLY A 57 -12.74 -5.79 3.08
CA GLY A 57 -12.33 -4.62 2.32
C GLY A 57 -10.86 -4.55 1.91
N LYS A 58 -9.93 -5.29 2.52
CA LYS A 58 -8.50 -5.25 2.14
C LYS A 58 -8.26 -5.47 0.66
N THR A 59 -8.79 -6.57 0.14
CA THR A 59 -8.65 -6.92 -1.27
C THR A 59 -9.34 -5.90 -2.17
N VAL A 60 -10.40 -5.23 -1.71
CA VAL A 60 -11.04 -4.15 -2.47
C VAL A 60 -10.16 -2.90 -2.48
N PHE A 61 -9.60 -2.49 -1.34
CA PHE A 61 -8.63 -1.39 -1.25
C PHE A 61 -7.43 -1.63 -2.16
N VAL A 62 -6.84 -2.84 -2.12
CA VAL A 62 -5.72 -3.24 -2.98
C VAL A 62 -6.11 -3.17 -4.45
N LYS A 63 -7.30 -3.65 -4.83
CA LYS A 63 -7.79 -3.54 -6.22
C LYS A 63 -7.93 -2.08 -6.66
N ILE A 64 -8.45 -1.19 -5.81
CA ILE A 64 -8.55 0.23 -6.14
C ILE A 64 -7.16 0.86 -6.31
N LEU A 65 -6.19 0.55 -5.46
CA LEU A 65 -4.81 1.02 -5.66
C LEU A 65 -4.22 0.55 -7.00
N ARG A 66 -4.51 -0.68 -7.42
CA ARG A 66 -4.07 -1.22 -8.70
C ARG A 66 -4.68 -0.49 -9.89
N GLU A 67 -5.99 -0.21 -9.85
CA GLU A 67 -6.67 0.57 -10.88
C GLU A 67 -6.17 2.03 -10.92
N MET A 68 -5.85 2.59 -9.76
CA MET A 68 -5.33 3.95 -9.64
C MET A 68 -3.92 4.08 -10.24
N VAL A 69 -3.07 3.08 -10.02
CA VAL A 69 -1.68 3.04 -10.51
C VAL A 69 -1.59 2.58 -11.97
N GLY A 70 -2.43 1.64 -12.38
CA GLY A 70 -2.35 0.93 -13.66
C GLY A 70 -1.90 -0.53 -13.48
N THR A 71 -2.62 -1.45 -14.12
CA THR A 71 -2.36 -2.90 -14.01
C THR A 71 -1.01 -3.30 -14.58
N GLU A 72 -0.54 -2.60 -15.62
CA GLU A 72 0.75 -2.78 -16.28
C GLU A 72 1.94 -2.36 -15.41
N LYS A 73 1.70 -1.44 -14.45
CA LYS A 73 2.70 -0.96 -13.46
C LYS A 73 2.62 -1.69 -12.13
N THR A 74 1.75 -2.69 -12.02
CA THR A 74 1.58 -3.51 -10.82
C THR A 74 2.24 -4.88 -11.00
N SER A 75 2.93 -5.37 -9.96
CA SER A 75 3.41 -6.75 -9.84
C SER A 75 2.80 -7.49 -8.64
N TYR A 76 2.98 -8.82 -8.63
CA TYR A 76 2.40 -9.73 -7.63
C TYR A 76 3.44 -10.68 -7.03
N VAL A 77 4.68 -10.20 -6.89
CA VAL A 77 5.76 -11.00 -6.33
C VAL A 77 5.49 -11.18 -4.85
N ALA A 78 5.32 -12.43 -4.42
CA ALA A 78 5.20 -12.76 -3.00
C ALA A 78 6.46 -12.31 -2.26
N ASN A 79 6.30 -11.91 -0.99
CA ASN A 79 7.43 -11.41 -0.19
C ASN A 79 8.53 -12.49 -0.02
N SER A 80 8.16 -13.76 0.19
CA SER A 80 9.09 -14.91 0.14
C SER A 80 9.80 -15.09 -1.22
N GLY A 81 9.16 -14.64 -2.30
CA GLY A 81 9.70 -14.64 -3.66
C GLY A 81 10.80 -13.60 -3.89
N PHE A 82 10.95 -12.61 -3.01
CA PHE A 82 12.01 -11.59 -3.14
C PHE A 82 13.41 -12.18 -3.07
N LYS A 83 13.62 -13.39 -2.53
CA LYS A 83 14.92 -14.07 -2.55
C LYS A 83 15.25 -14.67 -3.92
N ASN A 84 14.23 -15.03 -4.69
CA ASN A 84 14.37 -15.61 -6.00
C ASN A 84 14.66 -14.51 -7.03
N GLU A 85 15.80 -14.58 -7.70
CA GLU A 85 16.25 -13.56 -8.65
C GLU A 85 15.35 -13.39 -9.87
N PHE A 86 14.68 -14.45 -10.32
CA PHE A 86 13.75 -14.42 -11.46
C PHE A 86 12.42 -13.77 -11.05
N LEU A 87 11.90 -14.10 -9.87
CA LEU A 87 10.70 -13.46 -9.35
C LEU A 87 10.95 -11.99 -9.00
N ARG A 88 12.11 -11.68 -8.43
CA ARG A 88 12.51 -10.30 -8.12
C ARG A 88 12.67 -9.44 -9.37
N ALA A 89 13.05 -10.01 -10.51
CA ALA A 89 13.13 -9.30 -11.80
C ALA A 89 11.78 -8.66 -12.20
N GLU A 90 10.65 -9.27 -11.82
CA GLU A 90 9.30 -8.76 -12.11
C GLU A 90 8.97 -7.43 -11.41
N LEU A 91 9.77 -7.02 -10.41
CA LEU A 91 9.63 -5.72 -9.73
C LEU A 91 10.22 -4.56 -10.54
N LYS A 92 11.00 -4.84 -11.58
CA LYS A 92 11.65 -3.82 -12.39
C LYS A 92 10.59 -2.95 -13.09
N ASP A 93 10.78 -1.63 -13.00
CA ASP A 93 9.90 -0.60 -13.58
C ASP A 93 8.44 -0.62 -13.05
N LYS A 94 8.17 -1.32 -11.94
CA LYS A 94 6.86 -1.37 -11.28
C LYS A 94 6.72 -0.27 -10.24
N TRP A 95 5.49 0.20 -10.06
CA TRP A 95 5.14 1.26 -9.12
C TRP A 95 4.44 0.69 -7.88
N LEU A 96 3.81 -0.47 -8.01
CA LEU A 96 3.10 -1.16 -6.94
C LEU A 96 3.40 -2.66 -6.99
N ASN A 97 3.69 -3.26 -5.85
CA ASN A 97 3.68 -4.70 -5.70
C ASN A 97 2.70 -5.08 -4.59
N THR A 98 1.79 -6.00 -4.90
CA THR A 98 0.79 -6.47 -3.94
C THR A 98 1.01 -7.94 -3.65
N SER A 99 1.04 -8.34 -2.39
CA SER A 99 1.20 -9.76 -2.03
C SER A 99 0.61 -10.09 -0.67
N THR A 100 0.41 -11.37 -0.39
CA THR A 100 0.14 -11.86 0.96
C THR A 100 1.45 -11.97 1.75
N LEU A 101 1.45 -11.52 3.00
CA LEU A 101 2.54 -11.77 3.95
C LEU A 101 2.26 -13.08 4.70
N GLY A 102 3.11 -14.08 4.46
CA GLY A 102 2.97 -15.42 5.04
C GLY A 102 3.32 -15.45 6.52
N SER A 103 4.48 -14.92 6.90
CA SER A 103 4.87 -14.69 8.30
C SER A 103 5.54 -13.33 8.51
N PRO A 104 5.48 -12.76 9.74
CA PRO A 104 6.20 -11.52 10.07
C PRO A 104 7.71 -11.60 9.85
N ASP A 105 8.30 -12.79 9.98
CA ASP A 105 9.75 -13.02 9.83
C ASP A 105 10.24 -12.71 8.41
N GLU A 106 9.35 -12.77 7.41
CA GLU A 106 9.72 -12.43 6.04
C GLU A 106 10.05 -10.92 5.87
N LEU A 107 9.67 -10.07 6.84
CA LEU A 107 10.01 -8.64 6.87
C LEU A 107 11.43 -8.37 7.37
N ASP A 108 12.11 -9.38 7.90
CA ASP A 108 13.52 -9.31 8.28
C ASP A 108 14.48 -9.64 7.14
N ASP A 109 13.95 -10.08 6.00
CA ASP A 109 14.73 -10.38 4.82
C ASP A 109 15.52 -9.17 4.29
N ALA A 110 16.73 -9.43 3.79
CA ALA A 110 17.60 -8.38 3.26
C ALA A 110 17.03 -7.76 1.98
N TYR A 111 16.46 -8.55 1.08
CA TYR A 111 15.83 -8.01 -0.14
C TYR A 111 14.58 -7.20 0.20
N PHE A 112 13.76 -7.62 1.16
CA PHE A 112 12.66 -6.77 1.64
C PHE A 112 13.16 -5.39 2.07
N LYS A 113 14.22 -5.35 2.90
CA LYS A 113 14.82 -4.10 3.38
C LYS A 113 15.30 -3.21 2.23
N CYS A 114 16.01 -3.77 1.25
CA CYS A 114 16.50 -3.04 0.08
C CYS A 114 15.35 -2.57 -0.84
N ILE A 115 14.36 -3.41 -1.09
CA ILE A 115 13.22 -3.07 -1.95
C ILE A 115 12.41 -1.92 -1.35
N VAL A 116 12.12 -1.98 -0.05
CA VAL A 116 11.35 -0.92 0.63
C VAL A 116 12.08 0.42 0.67
N THR A 117 13.42 0.41 0.72
CA THR A 117 14.24 1.64 0.71
C THR A 117 14.62 2.10 -0.69
N GLY A 118 14.38 1.30 -1.73
CA GLY A 118 14.83 1.60 -3.09
C GLY A 118 16.35 1.46 -3.25
N GLU A 119 16.99 0.58 -2.49
CA GLU A 119 18.39 0.22 -2.71
C GLU A 119 18.53 -0.70 -3.92
N PHE A 120 19.71 -0.71 -4.54
CA PHE A 120 19.99 -1.60 -5.67
C PHE A 120 19.84 -3.07 -5.26
N VAL A 121 19.14 -3.83 -6.10
CA VAL A 121 19.04 -5.27 -6.01
C VAL A 121 19.55 -5.91 -7.30
N THR A 122 20.15 -7.09 -7.18
CA THR A 122 20.52 -7.93 -8.34
C THR A 122 19.32 -8.79 -8.72
N ALA A 123 19.05 -8.98 -10.01
CA ALA A 123 18.08 -9.96 -10.50
C ALA A 123 18.60 -10.60 -11.79
N SER A 124 17.94 -11.67 -12.25
CA SER A 124 18.36 -12.39 -13.45
C SER A 124 17.14 -12.73 -14.31
N VAL A 125 17.34 -12.78 -15.63
CA VAL A 125 16.36 -13.34 -16.56
C VAL A 125 16.74 -14.80 -16.80
N MET A 126 15.75 -15.68 -16.99
CA MET A 126 16.00 -17.10 -17.26
C MET A 126 16.89 -17.25 -18.50
N HIS A 127 18.03 -17.93 -18.34
CA HIS A 127 19.07 -18.08 -19.38
C HIS A 127 19.72 -16.77 -19.87
N GLY A 128 19.58 -15.68 -19.13
CA GLY A 128 20.23 -14.39 -19.42
C GLY A 128 21.22 -13.97 -18.33
N ASP A 129 21.84 -12.81 -18.54
CA ASP A 129 22.76 -12.23 -17.57
C ASP A 129 22.03 -11.64 -16.35
N SER A 130 22.74 -11.62 -15.23
CA SER A 130 22.31 -10.85 -14.06
C SER A 130 22.41 -9.35 -14.33
N PHE A 131 21.47 -8.60 -13.78
CA PHE A 131 21.43 -7.14 -13.88
C PHE A 131 21.08 -6.53 -12.52
N HIS A 132 21.34 -5.23 -12.38
CA HIS A 132 21.02 -4.47 -11.17
C HIS A 132 19.97 -3.42 -11.48
N PHE A 133 19.06 -3.21 -10.54
CA PHE A 133 18.10 -2.11 -10.63
C PHE A 133 17.71 -1.62 -9.23
N SER A 134 17.23 -0.39 -9.16
CA SER A 134 16.64 0.20 -7.96
C SER A 134 15.12 0.00 -8.03
N PRO A 135 14.49 -0.76 -7.12
CA PRO A 135 13.04 -0.90 -7.09
C PRO A 135 12.37 0.45 -6.79
N THR A 136 11.37 0.79 -7.59
CA THR A 136 10.54 2.01 -7.39
C THR A 136 9.18 1.70 -6.76
N CYS A 137 8.82 0.41 -6.69
CA CYS A 137 7.51 -0.02 -6.29
C CYS A 137 7.26 0.20 -4.79
N LYS A 138 6.01 0.54 -4.47
CA LYS A 138 5.50 0.50 -3.10
C LYS A 138 4.96 -0.89 -2.81
N LEU A 139 5.23 -1.41 -1.62
CA LEU A 139 4.80 -2.75 -1.24
C LEU A 139 3.51 -2.68 -0.43
N VAL A 140 2.48 -3.39 -0.87
CA VAL A 140 1.25 -3.62 -0.10
C VAL A 140 1.14 -5.10 0.26
N LEU A 141 1.07 -5.37 1.56
CA LEU A 141 1.11 -6.69 2.14
C LEU A 141 -0.20 -6.98 2.87
N GLU A 142 -0.94 -8.00 2.41
CA GLU A 142 -2.16 -8.46 3.09
C GLU A 142 -1.82 -9.58 4.08
N THR A 143 -2.35 -9.53 5.30
CA THR A 143 -2.20 -10.63 6.27
C THR A 143 -3.38 -10.74 7.22
N SER A 144 -3.74 -11.95 7.64
CA SER A 144 -4.76 -12.15 8.68
C SER A 144 -4.28 -11.88 10.10
N THR A 145 -2.97 -11.79 10.30
CA THR A 145 -2.35 -11.46 11.59
C THR A 145 -2.72 -10.02 11.96
N LEU A 146 -3.12 -9.77 13.21
CA LEU A 146 -3.62 -8.45 13.65
C LEU A 146 -2.50 -7.45 13.91
N SER A 147 -1.40 -7.90 14.53
CA SER A 147 -0.25 -7.05 14.83
C SER A 147 0.97 -7.51 14.05
N VAL A 148 1.48 -6.60 13.22
CA VAL A 148 2.77 -6.74 12.53
C VAL A 148 3.60 -5.53 12.94
N GLU A 149 4.59 -5.77 13.77
CA GLU A 149 5.49 -4.73 14.28
C GLU A 149 6.79 -4.74 13.48
N ASN A 150 6.94 -3.76 12.59
CA ASN A 150 8.19 -3.54 11.88
C ASN A 150 8.33 -2.05 11.58
N ARG A 151 9.50 -1.47 11.87
CA ARG A 151 9.76 -0.04 11.63
C ARG A 151 9.61 0.38 10.16
N ARG A 152 9.70 -0.57 9.22
CA ARG A 152 9.51 -0.35 7.78
C ARG A 152 8.07 -0.64 7.33
N CYS A 153 7.15 -0.89 8.24
CA CYS A 153 5.74 -1.13 7.94
C CYS A 153 4.87 0.00 8.52
N LEU A 154 3.85 0.36 7.76
CA LEU A 154 2.65 1.04 8.22
C LEU A 154 1.58 -0.04 8.33
N THR A 155 1.27 -0.47 9.55
CA THR A 155 0.30 -1.54 9.77
C THR A 155 -1.05 -0.92 10.07
N ILE A 156 -2.03 -1.15 9.19
CA ILE A 156 -3.40 -0.68 9.32
C ILE A 156 -4.32 -1.88 9.51
N ASP A 157 -5.02 -1.92 10.64
CA ASP A 157 -5.98 -2.98 10.96
C ASP A 157 -7.29 -2.79 10.19
N PHE A 158 -7.59 -3.75 9.33
CA PHE A 158 -8.88 -3.93 8.68
C PHE A 158 -9.62 -5.05 9.42
N GLY A 159 -9.84 -4.86 10.72
CA GLY A 159 -10.50 -5.80 11.61
C GLY A 159 -12.03 -5.71 11.55
N TYR A 160 -12.57 -4.55 11.14
CA TYR A 160 -13.99 -4.31 11.08
C TYR A 160 -14.67 -5.01 9.90
N ARG A 161 -15.88 -5.52 10.14
CA ARG A 161 -16.75 -6.06 9.11
C ARG A 161 -18.15 -5.47 9.29
N PRO A 162 -18.68 -4.72 8.31
CA PRO A 162 -20.02 -4.19 8.41
C PRO A 162 -21.04 -5.34 8.41
N ALA A 163 -22.17 -5.13 9.08
CA ALA A 163 -23.27 -6.10 9.15
C ALA A 163 -23.87 -6.40 7.77
N SER A 164 -23.88 -5.40 6.88
CA SER A 164 -24.36 -5.51 5.50
C SER A 164 -23.29 -4.99 4.53
N PRO A 165 -22.28 -5.80 4.19
CA PRO A 165 -21.25 -5.38 3.24
C PRO A 165 -21.85 -5.16 1.86
N ALA A 166 -21.45 -4.09 1.18
CA ALA A 166 -21.87 -3.81 -0.19
C ALA A 166 -21.47 -4.97 -1.11
N ARG A 167 -22.43 -5.50 -1.89
CA ARG A 167 -22.20 -6.66 -2.78
C ARG A 167 -21.23 -6.34 -3.91
N ASP A 168 -21.25 -5.11 -4.39
CA ASP A 168 -20.49 -4.68 -5.56
C ASP A 168 -19.55 -3.50 -5.28
N LEU A 169 -18.99 -3.49 -4.06
CA LEU A 169 -18.19 -2.37 -3.55
C LEU A 169 -17.10 -1.95 -4.55
N PHE A 170 -16.39 -2.90 -5.14
CA PHE A 170 -15.29 -2.58 -6.05
C PHE A 170 -15.77 -1.73 -7.23
N HIS A 171 -16.87 -2.10 -7.91
CA HIS A 171 -17.36 -1.34 -9.06
C HIS A 171 -17.99 -0.01 -8.65
N GLU A 172 -18.53 0.10 -7.43
CA GLU A 172 -18.98 1.37 -6.87
C GLU A 172 -17.81 2.34 -6.67
N LEU A 173 -16.76 1.88 -5.99
CA LEU A 173 -15.55 2.67 -5.77
C LEU A 173 -14.81 3.00 -7.07
N LEU A 174 -14.81 2.09 -8.05
CA LEU A 174 -14.18 2.30 -9.34
C LEU A 174 -14.78 3.48 -10.12
N LYS A 175 -16.08 3.78 -9.92
CA LYS A 175 -16.72 4.96 -10.54
C LYS A 175 -16.12 6.28 -10.02
N GLU A 176 -15.51 6.25 -8.85
CA GLU A 176 -14.88 7.42 -8.22
C GLU A 176 -13.36 7.46 -8.46
N ILE A 177 -12.79 6.62 -9.33
CA ILE A 177 -11.33 6.42 -9.42
C ILE A 177 -10.53 7.70 -9.69
N ASP A 178 -11.08 8.63 -10.48
CA ASP A 178 -10.42 9.92 -10.73
C ASP A 178 -10.40 10.81 -9.48
N ALA A 179 -11.51 10.88 -8.75
CA ALA A 179 -11.59 11.60 -7.48
C ALA A 179 -10.75 10.92 -6.38
N ILE A 180 -10.64 9.59 -6.40
CA ILE A 180 -9.73 8.83 -5.51
C ILE A 180 -8.27 9.17 -5.82
N ARG A 181 -7.92 9.40 -7.10
CA ARG A 181 -6.58 9.82 -7.49
C ARG A 181 -6.27 11.23 -6.98
N ASP A 182 -7.22 12.16 -7.09
CA ASP A 182 -7.09 13.51 -6.51
C ASP A 182 -6.95 13.45 -4.98
N TRP A 183 -7.73 12.60 -4.33
CA TRP A 183 -7.60 12.31 -2.90
C TRP A 183 -6.20 11.78 -2.55
N ALA A 184 -5.65 10.85 -3.34
CA ALA A 184 -4.30 10.34 -3.14
C ALA A 184 -3.22 11.42 -3.35
N TYR A 185 -3.38 12.31 -4.33
CA TYR A 185 -2.44 13.42 -4.57
C TYR A 185 -2.35 14.38 -3.40
N GLU A 186 -3.45 14.67 -2.71
CA GLU A 186 -3.41 15.49 -1.49
C GLU A 186 -2.67 14.78 -0.34
N GLY A 187 -2.79 13.44 -0.26
CA GLY A 187 -1.94 12.64 0.62
C GLY A 187 -0.46 12.74 0.26
N LEU A 188 -0.14 12.66 -1.03
CA LEU A 188 1.24 12.78 -1.52
C LEU A 188 1.85 14.15 -1.20
N LYS A 189 1.11 15.25 -1.42
CA LYS A 189 1.57 16.61 -1.08
C LYS A 189 1.96 16.69 0.39
N ARG A 190 1.06 16.22 1.27
CA ARG A 190 1.32 16.18 2.71
C ARG A 190 2.53 15.33 3.07
N LEU A 191 2.67 14.14 2.46
CA LEU A 191 3.82 13.25 2.68
C LEU A 191 5.15 13.87 2.25
N ILE A 192 5.17 14.58 1.12
CA ILE A 192 6.34 15.33 0.64
C ILE A 192 6.69 16.47 1.60
N ASP A 193 5.70 17.25 2.03
CA ASP A 193 5.91 18.38 2.94
C ASP A 193 6.43 17.95 4.31
N GLN A 194 6.01 16.78 4.79
CA GLN A 194 6.41 16.23 6.09
C GLN A 194 7.68 15.37 6.04
N ASP A 195 8.06 14.92 4.85
CA ASP A 195 9.14 13.94 4.58
C ASP A 195 9.01 12.62 5.38
N CYS A 196 7.83 12.37 5.95
CA CYS A 196 7.52 11.16 6.70
C CYS A 196 6.00 10.94 6.73
N PHE A 197 5.61 9.68 6.91
CA PHE A 197 4.20 9.35 7.11
C PHE A 197 3.71 9.87 8.46
N SER A 198 2.44 10.27 8.49
CA SER A 198 1.77 10.65 9.72
C SER A 198 1.80 9.49 10.72
N GLN A 199 1.93 9.83 12.01
CA GLN A 199 2.09 8.84 13.07
C GLN A 199 0.73 8.49 13.66
N GLY A 200 0.39 7.19 13.65
CA GLY A 200 -0.63 6.65 14.53
C GLY A 200 -0.31 7.00 15.98
N ASN A 201 -1.28 7.52 16.74
CA ASN A 201 -1.14 7.57 18.19
C ASN A 201 -0.83 6.15 18.68
N LYS A 202 0.42 5.91 19.06
CA LYS A 202 0.72 4.81 19.96
C LYS A 202 0.02 5.17 21.26
N ALA A 203 -1.00 4.40 21.63
CA ALA A 203 -1.36 4.35 23.04
C ALA A 203 -0.10 3.92 23.79
N ASP A 204 0.38 4.77 24.69
CA ASP A 204 1.43 4.46 25.64
C ASP A 204 1.10 3.20 26.46
#